data_AF-A0AAC8UYC3-F1
#
_entry.id   AF-A0AAC8UYC3-F1
#
_cell.length_a   1.000
_cell.length_b   1.000
_cell.length_c   1.000
_cell.angle_alpha   90.00
_cell.angle_beta   90.00
_cell.angle_gamma   90.00
#
_symmetry.space_group_name_H-M   'P 1'
#
loop_
_entity.id
_entity.type
_entity.pdbx_description
1 polymer ?
#
loop_
_entity_poly.entity_id
_entity_poly.type
_entity_poly.pdbx_seq_one_letter_code
_entity_poly.pdbx_strand_id
1 'polypeptide(L)'
;MTGPATLPAIFQRAQALGLQPCPLALAVDFRLQWQTQVKSTNSILSKHEAPQGAITVMSPIDDDDPNLPKGFYLRRIGDTLWLRGYRCDDLYVWQLSDTLAFLQPA
;
A
#
# COMPACT_ATOMS: atom_id res chain seq x y z
N MET A 1 -14.86 0.69 -5.80
CA MET A 1 -14.71 -0.06 -7.06
C MET A 1 -15.41 -1.40 -6.89
N THR A 2 -15.91 -2.03 -7.95
CA THR A 2 -16.65 -3.30 -7.85
C THR A 2 -15.81 -4.54 -8.20
N GLY A 3 -14.53 -4.35 -8.56
CA GLY A 3 -13.60 -5.43 -8.90
C GLY A 3 -12.13 -5.04 -8.71
N PRO A 4 -11.20 -5.99 -8.96
CA PRO A 4 -9.75 -5.76 -8.94
C PRO A 4 -9.33 -4.65 -9.91
N ALA A 5 -8.19 -3.99 -9.64
CA ALA A 5 -7.76 -2.87 -10.46
C ALA A 5 -6.26 -2.59 -10.43
N THR A 6 -5.80 -1.89 -11.47
CA THR A 6 -4.43 -1.42 -11.59
C THR A 6 -4.21 -0.13 -10.81
N LEU A 7 -2.94 0.15 -10.53
CA LEU A 7 -2.53 1.34 -9.78
C LEU A 7 -3.02 2.65 -10.44
N PRO A 8 -2.92 2.86 -11.77
CA PRO A 8 -3.50 4.04 -12.42
C PRO A 8 -5.01 4.19 -12.20
N ALA A 9 -5.76 3.10 -12.33
CA ALA A 9 -7.21 3.11 -12.14
C ALA A 9 -7.60 3.43 -10.69
N ILE A 10 -6.83 2.91 -9.73
CA ILE A 10 -6.98 3.19 -8.30
C ILE A 10 -6.73 4.66 -8.00
N PHE A 11 -5.64 5.25 -8.50
CA PHE A 11 -5.34 6.68 -8.30
C PHE A 11 -6.40 7.58 -8.93
N GLN A 12 -6.84 7.28 -10.15
CA GLN A 12 -7.92 8.01 -10.81
C GLN A 12 -9.21 7.95 -9.96
N ARG A 13 -9.55 6.77 -9.42
CA ARG A 13 -10.73 6.63 -8.58
C ARG A 13 -10.60 7.35 -7.24
N ALA A 14 -9.43 7.30 -6.60
CA ALA A 14 -9.15 8.01 -5.37
C ALA A 14 -9.34 9.53 -5.56
N GLN A 15 -8.78 10.07 -6.64
CA GLN A 15 -8.96 11.47 -7.02
C GLN A 15 -10.44 11.84 -7.23
N ALA A 16 -11.21 11.00 -7.93
CA ALA A 16 -12.64 11.21 -8.13
C ALA A 16 -13.47 11.14 -6.83
N LEU A 17 -12.92 10.56 -5.76
CA LEU A 17 -13.50 10.53 -4.42
C LEU A 17 -13.01 11.69 -3.53
N GLY A 18 -12.17 12.58 -4.05
CA GLY A 18 -11.55 13.67 -3.28
C GLY A 18 -10.40 13.21 -2.38
N LEU A 19 -9.94 11.97 -2.53
CA LEU A 19 -8.80 11.43 -1.79
C LEU A 19 -7.49 11.83 -2.47
N GLN A 20 -6.43 11.96 -1.67
CA GLN A 20 -5.10 12.36 -2.14
C GLN A 20 -4.07 11.27 -1.83
N PRO A 21 -3.02 11.15 -2.67
CA PRO A 21 -1.84 10.38 -2.30
C PRO A 21 -1.23 10.88 -0.99
N CYS A 22 -0.76 9.94 -0.17
CA CYS A 22 -0.03 10.20 1.06
C CYS A 22 1.40 10.67 0.76
N PRO A 23 1.95 11.70 1.43
CA PRO A 23 3.39 11.93 1.41
C PRO A 23 4.15 10.65 1.78
N LEU A 24 5.26 10.36 1.11
CA LEU A 24 6.01 9.11 1.34
C LEU A 24 6.41 8.94 2.81
N ALA A 25 6.81 10.04 3.47
CA ALA A 25 7.17 10.08 4.88
C ALA A 25 6.01 9.68 5.81
N LEU A 26 4.75 9.86 5.39
CA LEU A 26 3.59 9.48 6.20
C LEU A 26 3.59 7.98 6.50
N ALA A 27 4.08 7.12 5.60
CA ALA A 27 4.15 5.68 5.86
C ALA A 27 5.10 5.35 7.02
N VAL A 28 6.21 6.10 7.13
CA VAL A 28 7.19 5.98 8.22
C VAL A 28 6.55 6.42 9.53
N ASP A 29 5.96 7.61 9.56
CA ASP A 29 5.29 8.15 10.75
C ASP A 29 4.15 7.24 11.20
N PHE A 30 3.35 6.74 10.24
CA PHE A 30 2.26 5.82 10.51
C PHE A 30 2.78 4.53 11.15
N ARG A 31 3.90 4.00 10.68
CA ARG A 31 4.48 2.80 11.28
C ARG A 31 4.93 3.03 12.71
N LEU A 32 5.61 4.15 12.97
CA LEU A 32 6.13 4.50 14.29
C LEU A 32 5.02 4.69 15.33
N GLN A 33 3.91 5.31 14.91
CA GLN A 33 2.78 5.59 15.79
C GLN A 33 1.85 4.38 15.97
N TRP A 34 1.57 3.63 14.90
CA TRP A 34 0.63 2.53 14.95
C TRP A 34 1.30 1.22 15.33
N GLN A 35 1.39 0.88 16.62
CA GLN A 35 2.05 -0.36 17.06
C GLN A 35 1.10 -1.56 17.19
N THR A 36 -0.20 -1.32 17.09
CA THR A 36 -1.27 -2.29 17.38
C THR A 36 -1.90 -2.90 16.13
N GLN A 37 -1.25 -2.79 14.97
CA GLN A 37 -1.70 -3.45 13.74
C GLN A 37 -1.95 -4.94 14.01
N VAL A 38 -3.06 -5.47 13.47
CA VAL A 38 -3.42 -6.89 13.56
C VAL A 38 -2.33 -7.74 12.88
N LYS A 39 -2.00 -8.87 13.50
CA LYS A 39 -1.00 -9.80 12.97
C LYS A 39 -1.50 -10.43 11.66
N SER A 40 -0.64 -10.51 10.66
CA SER A 40 -0.85 -11.40 9.51
C SER A 40 -0.97 -12.84 9.99
N THR A 41 -1.81 -13.63 9.33
CA THR A 41 -1.99 -15.07 9.63
C THR A 41 -0.92 -15.95 8.99
N ASN A 42 -0.12 -15.39 8.08
CA ASN A 42 1.03 -16.05 7.48
C ASN A 42 2.28 -15.15 7.53
N SER A 43 3.44 -15.76 7.30
CA SER A 43 4.77 -15.11 7.26
C SER A 43 5.39 -15.08 5.86
N ILE A 44 4.62 -15.33 4.79
CA ILE A 44 5.13 -15.36 3.41
C ILE A 44 5.64 -13.96 3.05
N LEU A 45 6.95 -13.83 2.79
CA LEU A 45 7.60 -12.54 2.57
C LEU A 45 7.56 -12.07 1.12
N SER A 46 7.44 -12.98 0.17
CA SER A 46 7.38 -12.65 -1.25
C SER A 46 6.45 -13.61 -1.95
N LYS A 47 5.48 -13.02 -2.63
CA LYS A 47 4.57 -13.65 -3.57
C LYS A 47 4.19 -12.53 -4.54
N HIS A 48 3.76 -12.87 -5.76
CA HIS A 48 3.32 -11.90 -6.75
C HIS A 48 1.93 -11.31 -6.40
N GLU A 49 1.73 -10.96 -5.12
CA GLU A 49 0.50 -10.39 -4.56
C GLU A 49 0.81 -9.46 -3.38
N ALA A 50 -0.13 -8.61 -3.01
CA ALA A 50 -0.02 -7.80 -1.80
C ALA A 50 -0.02 -8.72 -0.57
N PRO A 51 0.88 -8.52 0.41
CA PRO A 51 0.93 -9.43 1.53
C PRO A 51 -0.33 -9.38 2.39
N GLN A 52 -0.81 -10.55 2.84
CA GLN A 52 -2.00 -10.62 3.67
C GLN A 52 -1.88 -9.78 4.96
N GLY A 53 -2.88 -8.94 5.23
CA GLY A 53 -2.91 -8.05 6.39
C GLY A 53 -1.97 -6.84 6.27
N ALA A 54 -1.34 -6.65 5.11
CA ALA A 54 -0.61 -5.43 4.82
C ALA A 54 -1.56 -4.27 4.52
N ILE A 55 -1.09 -3.07 4.83
CA ILE A 55 -1.72 -1.82 4.41
C ILE A 55 -0.71 -1.08 3.57
N THR A 56 -1.00 -0.93 2.28
CA THR A 56 -0.15 -0.17 1.36
C THR A 56 -0.52 1.30 1.47
N VAL A 57 0.46 2.13 1.82
CA VAL A 57 0.28 3.58 1.88
C VAL A 57 0.55 4.13 0.48
N MET A 58 -0.50 4.66 -0.14
CA MET A 58 -0.45 5.10 -1.53
C MET A 58 0.20 6.47 -1.63
N SER A 59 1.47 6.51 -2.00
CA SER A 59 2.25 7.72 -2.26
C SER A 59 2.25 8.13 -3.72
N PRO A 60 2.59 9.40 -4.05
CA PRO A 60 2.90 9.77 -5.43
C PRO A 60 3.93 8.81 -6.04
N ILE A 61 3.76 8.53 -7.34
CA ILE A 61 4.72 7.76 -8.13
C ILE A 61 5.60 8.77 -8.85
N ASP A 62 6.84 8.92 -8.39
CA ASP A 62 7.78 9.89 -8.95
C ASP A 62 8.58 9.34 -10.15
N ASP A 63 8.63 8.01 -10.31
CA ASP A 63 9.39 7.30 -11.34
C ASP A 63 8.59 6.10 -11.87
N ASP A 64 8.54 5.92 -13.19
CA ASP A 64 7.79 4.86 -13.86
C ASP A 64 8.57 3.53 -13.96
N ASP A 65 9.89 3.49 -13.70
CA ASP A 65 10.70 2.26 -13.72
C ASP A 65 10.11 1.22 -12.74
N PRO A 66 9.60 0.07 -13.23
CA PRO A 66 8.98 -0.96 -12.37
C PRO A 66 9.97 -1.60 -11.39
N ASN A 67 11.28 -1.41 -11.59
CA ASN A 67 12.32 -1.93 -10.70
C ASN A 67 12.56 -1.03 -9.49
N LEU A 68 12.03 0.19 -9.48
CA LEU A 68 12.10 1.13 -8.37
C LEU A 68 10.87 1.00 -7.45
N PRO A 69 11.03 1.18 -6.12
CA PRO A 69 9.91 1.17 -5.19
C PRO A 69 8.89 2.26 -5.51
N LYS A 70 7.60 1.91 -5.48
CA LYS A 70 6.48 2.84 -5.68
C LYS A 70 5.94 3.43 -4.37
N GLY A 71 6.44 2.95 -3.23
CA GLY A 71 6.04 3.38 -1.89
C GLY A 71 6.26 2.29 -0.86
N PHE A 72 5.57 2.38 0.28
CA PHE A 72 5.68 1.45 1.40
C PHE A 72 4.36 0.77 1.76
N TYR A 73 4.48 -0.42 2.32
CA TYR A 73 3.40 -1.04 3.09
C TYR A 73 3.82 -1.32 4.53
N LEU A 74 2.83 -1.31 5.42
CA LEU A 74 2.94 -1.72 6.81
C LEU A 74 2.41 -3.13 6.95
N ARG A 75 3.12 -3.99 7.69
CA ARG A 75 2.65 -5.33 8.01
C ARG A 75 3.12 -5.73 9.41
N ARG A 76 2.38 -6.61 10.09
CA ARG A 76 2.85 -7.25 11.32
C ARG A 76 2.97 -8.75 11.12
N ILE A 77 4.18 -9.30 11.28
CA ILE A 77 4.43 -10.74 11.21
C ILE A 77 4.90 -11.20 12.58
N GLY A 78 4.11 -12.05 13.25
CA GLY A 78 4.34 -12.37 14.65
C GLY A 78 4.34 -11.10 15.50
N ASP A 79 5.41 -10.85 16.25
CA ASP A 79 5.59 -9.64 17.05
C ASP A 79 6.48 -8.58 16.39
N THR A 80 6.87 -8.79 15.14
CA THR A 80 7.67 -7.84 14.37
C THR A 80 6.77 -6.93 13.55
N LEU A 81 6.97 -5.62 13.70
CA LEU A 81 6.37 -4.58 12.86
C LEU A 81 7.28 -4.31 11.65
N TRP A 82 6.73 -4.42 10.46
CA TRP A 82 7.42 -4.20 9.20
C TRP A 82 6.96 -2.89 8.56
N LEU A 83 7.92 -2.19 7.97
CA LEU A 83 7.74 -1.17 6.95
C LEU A 83 8.62 -1.59 5.77
N ARG A 84 8.02 -1.84 4.61
CA ARG A 84 8.76 -2.39 3.47
C ARG A 84 8.31 -1.75 2.17
N GLY A 85 9.28 -1.48 1.31
CA GLY A 85 9.03 -0.97 -0.04
C GLY A 85 8.32 -2.02 -0.89
N TYR A 86 7.41 -1.59 -1.76
CA TYR A 86 6.82 -2.44 -2.79
C TYR A 86 7.20 -1.95 -4.18
N ARG A 87 7.18 -2.88 -5.14
CA ARG A 87 7.41 -2.63 -6.56
C ARG A 87 6.29 -3.27 -7.34
N CYS A 88 5.82 -2.57 -8.36
CA CYS A 88 4.89 -3.07 -9.35
C CYS A 88 4.98 -2.20 -10.59
N ASP A 89 4.55 -2.75 -11.72
CA ASP A 89 4.25 -1.98 -12.92
C ASP A 89 2.77 -1.51 -12.90
N ASP A 90 2.37 -0.80 -13.93
CA ASP A 90 1.00 -0.30 -14.11
C ASP A 90 0.00 -1.39 -14.55
N LEU A 91 0.49 -2.61 -14.79
CA LEU A 91 -0.33 -3.77 -15.16
C LEU A 91 -0.68 -4.65 -13.95
N TYR A 92 0.07 -4.52 -12.85
CA TYR A 92 -0.20 -5.24 -11.62
C TYR A 92 -1.61 -4.96 -11.09
N VAL A 93 -2.34 -6.03 -10.82
CA VAL A 93 -3.74 -5.98 -10.39
C VAL A 93 -3.83 -6.17 -8.88
N TRP A 94 -4.27 -5.12 -8.19
CA TRP A 94 -4.66 -5.15 -6.79
C TRP A 94 -6.02 -5.82 -6.62
N GLN A 95 -6.10 -6.73 -5.65
CA GLN A 95 -7.30 -7.51 -5.34
C GLN A 95 -8.23 -6.75 -4.40
N LEU A 96 -9.51 -7.14 -4.37
CA LEU A 96 -10.50 -6.54 -3.46
C LEU A 96 -10.18 -6.72 -1.97
N SER A 97 -9.37 -7.72 -1.64
CA SER A 97 -8.88 -7.96 -0.27
C SER A 97 -7.72 -7.05 0.13
N ASP A 98 -7.10 -6.36 -0.83
CA ASP A 98 -5.93 -5.52 -0.56
C ASP A 98 -6.37 -4.22 0.09
N THR A 99 -5.66 -3.82 1.14
CA THR A 99 -5.99 -2.59 1.89
C THR A 99 -5.05 -1.47 1.49
N LEU A 100 -5.63 -0.38 1.00
CA LEU A 100 -4.92 0.77 0.44
C LEU A 100 -5.27 2.02 1.27
N ALA A 101 -4.26 2.73 1.75
CA ALA A 101 -4.43 3.95 2.54
C ALA A 101 -4.15 5.18 1.69
N PHE A 102 -5.12 6.11 1.68
CA PHE A 102 -5.05 7.44 1.08
C PHE A 102 -5.29 8.50 2.14
N LEU A 103 -4.87 9.74 1.86
CA LEU A 103 -5.26 10.89 2.65
C LEU A 103 -6.67 11.33 2.27
N GLN A 104 -7.46 11.64 3.29
CA GLN A 104 -8.70 12.38 3.15
C GLN A 104 -8.45 13.82 3.62
N PRO A 105 -8.45 14.80 2.71
CA PRO A 105 -8.35 16.21 3.09
C PRO A 105 -9.51 16.62 4.01
N ALA A 106 -9.24 17.54 4.94
CA ALA A 106 -10.23 18.12 5.84
C ALA A 106 -11.22 19.03 5.11
#